data_AF-A0AAJ6QW64-F1
#
_entry.id   AF-A0AAJ6QW64-F1
#
_cell.length_a   1.000
_cell.length_b   1.000
_cell.length_c   1.000
_cell.angle_alpha   90.00
_cell.angle_beta   90.00
_cell.angle_gamma   90.00
#
_symmetry.space_group_name_H-M   'P 1'
#
loop_
_entity.id
_entity.type
_entity.pdbx_description
1 polymer ?
#
loop_
_entity_poly.entity_id
_entity_poly.type
_entity_poly.pdbx_seq_one_letter_code
_entity_poly.pdbx_strand_id
1 'polypeptide(L)'
;MSRQRSVLQVLYDNFWNSLRRQPPLKPVGEDYLGNKYFEFQAGERSGRRSKRQVQPVSEEVDYELPFEWEAWLRGRRRDPPTAEEIQERIARQAQAVANAKRLEKDMGKEVIPASTDPHAFPKLGNYSSNPQIGSQPLRDKDENSSL
;
A
#
# COMPACT_ATOMS: atom_id res chain seq x y z
N MET A 1 33.86 -18.65 -41.13
CA MET A 1 33.74 -17.26 -41.65
C MET A 1 33.20 -16.36 -40.54
N SER A 2 34.06 -15.59 -39.89
CA SER A 2 33.70 -14.65 -38.82
C SER A 2 33.02 -13.41 -39.41
N ARG A 3 31.73 -13.18 -39.12
CA ARG A 3 31.06 -11.92 -39.45
C ARG A 3 31.63 -10.81 -38.59
N GLN A 4 32.56 -10.02 -39.14
CA GLN A 4 32.95 -8.75 -38.53
C GLN A 4 31.72 -7.84 -38.54
N ARG A 5 31.19 -7.51 -37.36
CA ARG A 5 30.09 -6.54 -37.23
C ARG A 5 30.66 -5.16 -37.56
N SER A 6 30.20 -4.57 -38.66
CA SER A 6 30.64 -3.23 -39.09
C SER A 6 30.35 -2.20 -38.00
N VAL A 7 31.35 -1.38 -37.63
CA VAL A 7 31.20 -0.33 -36.62
C VAL A 7 30.10 0.67 -37.00
N LEU A 8 29.99 1.01 -38.28
CA LEU A 8 28.91 1.87 -38.80
C LEU A 8 27.54 1.24 -38.62
N GLN A 9 27.44 -0.08 -38.78
CA GLN A 9 26.19 -0.80 -38.57
C GLN A 9 25.79 -0.80 -37.09
N VAL A 10 26.74 -0.95 -36.17
CA VAL A 10 26.48 -0.83 -34.72
C VAL A 10 25.98 0.57 -34.35
N LEU A 11 26.58 1.62 -34.93
CA LEU A 11 26.14 3.00 -34.69
C LEU A 11 24.74 3.25 -35.27
N TYR A 12 24.46 2.77 -36.47
CA TYR A 12 23.14 2.85 -37.11
C TYR A 12 22.07 2.09 -36.31
N ASP A 13 22.36 0.86 -35.90
CA ASP A 13 21.46 0.05 -35.09
C ASP A 13 21.19 0.72 -33.75
N ASN A 14 22.20 1.27 -33.08
CA ASN A 14 22.03 2.03 -31.84
C ASN A 14 21.20 3.29 -32.05
N PHE A 15 21.43 4.05 -33.11
CA PHE A 15 20.65 5.24 -33.45
C PHE A 15 19.18 4.90 -33.71
N TRP A 16 18.89 3.90 -34.54
CA TRP A 16 17.51 3.48 -34.79
C TRP A 16 16.86 2.83 -33.59
N ASN A 17 17.61 2.08 -32.78
CA ASN A 17 17.12 1.56 -31.50
C ASN A 17 16.81 2.68 -30.50
N SER A 18 17.53 3.81 -30.54
CA SER A 18 17.22 4.98 -29.73
C SER A 18 15.93 5.69 -30.17
N LEU A 19 15.58 5.57 -31.46
CA LEU A 19 14.34 6.12 -32.03
C LEU A 19 13.13 5.17 -31.86
N ARG A 20 13.35 3.90 -31.53
CA ARG A 20 12.27 2.95 -31.24
C ARG A 20 11.54 3.39 -29.96
N ARG A 21 10.24 3.65 -30.09
CA ARG A 21 9.36 3.98 -28.96
C ARG A 21 9.41 2.88 -27.91
N GLN A 22 9.33 3.27 -26.64
CA GLN A 22 9.20 2.33 -25.52
C GLN A 22 7.99 1.39 -25.75
N PRO A 23 8.04 0.15 -25.24
CA PRO A 23 6.90 -0.77 -25.28
C PRO A 23 5.58 -0.10 -24.85
N PRO A 24 4.44 -0.48 -25.45
CA PRO A 24 3.15 0.11 -25.12
C PRO A 24 2.83 -0.09 -23.63
N LEU A 25 2.32 0.96 -22.99
CA LEU A 25 1.84 0.91 -21.61
C LEU A 25 0.60 0.00 -21.55
N LYS A 26 0.59 -0.98 -20.65
CA LYS A 26 -0.59 -1.81 -20.41
C LYS A 26 -1.53 -1.06 -19.46
N PRO A 27 -2.78 -0.74 -19.87
CA PRO A 27 -3.76 -0.18 -18.95
C PRO A 27 -4.12 -1.23 -17.88
N VAL A 28 -4.07 -0.84 -16.62
CA VAL A 28 -4.35 -1.72 -15.48
C VAL A 28 -5.71 -1.43 -14.89
N GLY A 29 -6.02 -0.15 -14.65
CA GLY A 29 -7.30 0.25 -14.06
C GLY A 29 -7.41 1.76 -13.85
N GLU A 30 -8.52 2.14 -13.26
CA GLU A 30 -8.88 3.52 -12.90
C GLU A 30 -9.32 3.53 -11.43
N ASP A 31 -9.01 4.60 -10.69
CA ASP A 31 -9.50 4.79 -9.34
C ASP A 31 -10.83 5.56 -9.28
N TYR A 32 -11.37 5.75 -8.07
CA TYR A 32 -12.59 6.53 -7.86
C TYR A 32 -12.42 8.04 -8.10
N LEU A 33 -11.19 8.53 -8.25
CA LEU A 33 -10.85 9.93 -8.58
C LEU A 33 -10.69 10.12 -10.11
N GLY A 34 -10.72 9.03 -10.89
CA GLY A 34 -10.54 9.03 -12.33
C GLY A 34 -9.08 8.91 -12.79
N ASN A 35 -8.11 8.75 -11.88
CA ASN A 35 -6.71 8.58 -12.26
C ASN A 35 -6.52 7.21 -12.93
N LYS A 36 -5.74 7.19 -14.01
CA LYS A 36 -5.51 5.98 -14.81
C LYS A 36 -4.14 5.40 -14.51
N TYR A 37 -4.11 4.09 -14.30
CA TYR A 37 -2.92 3.37 -13.89
C TYR A 37 -2.42 2.44 -14.99
N PHE A 38 -1.10 2.46 -15.18
CA PHE A 38 -0.43 1.73 -16.24
C PHE A 38 0.75 0.93 -15.70
N GLU A 39 0.95 -0.26 -16.26
CA GLU A 39 2.10 -1.10 -15.98
C GLU A 39 2.95 -1.31 -17.24
N PHE A 40 4.25 -1.10 -17.06
CA PHE A 40 5.27 -1.42 -18.03
C PHE A 40 5.93 -2.73 -17.62
N GLN A 41 5.66 -3.80 -18.36
CA GLN A 41 6.40 -5.04 -18.20
C GLN A 41 7.75 -4.89 -18.90
N ALA A 42 8.82 -4.82 -18.09
CA ALA A 42 10.15 -4.95 -18.63
C ALA A 42 10.31 -6.35 -19.23
N GLY A 43 10.78 -6.44 -20.47
CA GLY A 43 11.00 -7.73 -21.10
C GLY A 43 11.94 -8.60 -20.26
N GLU A 44 11.64 -9.89 -20.14
CA GLU A 44 12.35 -10.91 -19.33
C GLU A 44 13.88 -10.81 -19.42
N ARG A 45 14.40 -10.49 -20.61
CA ARG A 45 15.85 -10.43 -20.91
C ARG A 45 16.53 -9.14 -20.45
N SER A 46 15.77 -8.12 -20.05
CA SER A 46 16.30 -6.77 -19.80
C SER A 46 16.86 -6.60 -18.37
N GLY A 47 16.51 -7.49 -17.42
CA GLY A 47 16.87 -7.33 -16.01
C GLY A 47 16.30 -6.05 -15.37
N ARG A 48 15.45 -5.30 -16.09
CA ARG A 48 14.81 -4.08 -15.63
C ARG A 48 13.59 -4.45 -14.80
N ARG A 49 13.35 -3.69 -13.72
CA ARG A 49 12.12 -3.81 -12.93
C ARG A 49 10.93 -3.29 -13.73
N SER A 50 9.76 -3.91 -13.53
CA SER A 50 8.49 -3.40 -14.04
C SER A 50 8.30 -1.96 -13.54
N LYS A 51 8.01 -1.03 -14.45
CA LYS A 51 7.71 0.36 -14.08
C LYS A 51 6.20 0.52 -13.99
N ARG A 52 5.74 1.25 -12.98
CA ARG A 52 4.33 1.57 -12.76
C ARG A 52 4.17 3.07 -12.86
N GLN A 53 3.15 3.51 -13.57
CA GLN A 53 2.90 4.92 -13.83
C GLN A 53 1.43 5.23 -13.61
N VAL A 54 1.17 6.46 -13.15
CA VAL A 54 -0.16 7.03 -13.04
C VAL A 54 -0.27 8.20 -14.00
N GLN A 55 -1.40 8.29 -14.66
CA GLN A 55 -1.82 9.46 -15.41
C GLN A 55 -2.89 10.15 -14.56
N PRO A 56 -2.55 11.23 -13.85
CA PRO A 56 -3.52 11.95 -13.05
C PRO A 56 -4.54 12.66 -13.94
N VAL A 57 -5.74 12.86 -13.41
CA VAL A 57 -6.77 13.68 -14.10
C VAL A 57 -6.44 15.16 -14.00
N SER A 58 -5.93 15.59 -12.84
CA SER A 58 -5.48 16.96 -12.59
C SER A 58 -4.00 17.12 -12.94
N GLU A 59 -3.62 18.29 -13.46
CA GLU A 59 -2.22 18.66 -13.72
C GLU A 59 -1.51 19.21 -12.48
N GLU A 60 -2.19 19.27 -11.34
CA GLU A 60 -1.60 19.71 -10.07
C GLU A 60 -0.47 18.80 -9.60
N VAL A 61 0.54 19.37 -8.95
CA VAL A 61 1.72 18.62 -8.47
C VAL A 61 1.36 17.71 -7.28
N ASP A 62 0.42 18.16 -6.45
CA ASP A 62 0.01 17.48 -5.21
C ASP A 62 -1.40 16.87 -5.37
N TYR A 63 -1.58 16.05 -6.40
CA TYR A 63 -2.85 15.34 -6.59
C TYR A 63 -3.03 14.24 -5.54
N GLU A 64 -4.26 14.09 -5.05
CA GLU A 64 -4.60 13.03 -4.10
C GLU A 64 -4.53 11.65 -4.77
N LEU A 65 -3.77 10.74 -4.16
CA LEU A 65 -3.67 9.35 -4.57
C LEU A 65 -4.32 8.45 -3.52
N PRO A 66 -5.19 7.51 -3.92
CA PRO A 66 -5.66 6.47 -3.02
C PRO A 66 -4.48 5.65 -2.50
N PHE A 67 -4.52 5.33 -1.21
CA PHE A 67 -3.44 4.62 -0.52
C PHE A 67 -3.11 3.26 -1.16
N GLU A 68 -4.12 2.52 -1.63
CA GLU A 68 -3.93 1.19 -2.21
C GLU A 68 -3.17 1.28 -3.55
N TRP A 69 -3.53 2.27 -4.36
CA TRP A 69 -2.87 2.56 -5.63
C TRP A 69 -1.47 3.10 -5.43
N GLU A 70 -1.24 3.93 -4.40
CA GLU A 70 0.09 4.40 -4.02
C GLU A 70 1.02 3.25 -3.60
N ALA A 71 0.51 2.30 -2.81
CA ALA A 71 1.25 1.10 -2.42
C ALA A 71 1.62 0.21 -3.62
N TRP A 72 0.71 0.10 -4.59
CA TRP A 72 0.98 -0.58 -5.85
C TRP A 72 2.01 0.18 -6.71
N LEU A 73 1.87 1.49 -6.92
CA LEU A 73 2.85 2.29 -7.67
C LEU A 73 4.27 2.17 -7.10
N ARG A 74 4.41 2.14 -5.77
CA ARG A 74 5.71 1.99 -5.09
C ARG A 74 6.28 0.56 -5.09
N GLY A 75 5.56 -0.42 -5.62
CA GLY A 75 6.04 -1.81 -5.64
C GLY A 75 5.85 -2.57 -4.34
N ARG A 76 5.11 -2.02 -3.35
CA ARG A 76 4.82 -2.74 -2.10
C ARG A 76 3.80 -3.86 -2.31
N ARG A 77 2.90 -3.69 -3.28
CA ARG A 77 1.93 -4.72 -3.71
C ARG A 77 2.32 -5.29 -5.06
N ARG A 78 2.11 -6.59 -5.29
CA ARG A 78 2.32 -7.19 -6.61
C ARG A 78 1.15 -6.86 -7.53
N ASP A 79 -0.06 -7.12 -7.05
CA ASP A 79 -1.30 -7.00 -7.81
C ASP A 79 -1.96 -5.63 -7.58
N PRO A 80 -2.65 -5.07 -8.59
CA PRO A 80 -3.39 -3.83 -8.43
C PRO A 80 -4.55 -4.00 -7.45
N PRO A 81 -4.96 -2.94 -6.75
CA PRO A 81 -6.11 -3.01 -5.86
C PRO A 81 -7.41 -3.26 -6.62
N THR A 82 -8.35 -3.96 -5.98
CA THR A 82 -9.70 -4.18 -6.52
C THR A 82 -10.66 -3.09 -6.04
N ALA A 83 -11.73 -2.86 -6.81
CA ALA A 83 -12.75 -1.88 -6.44
C ALA A 83 -13.43 -2.21 -5.10
N GLU A 84 -13.67 -3.49 -4.83
CA GLU A 84 -14.28 -3.97 -3.58
C GLU A 84 -13.37 -3.67 -2.37
N GLU A 85 -12.06 -3.94 -2.48
CA GLU A 85 -11.11 -3.67 -1.39
C GLU A 85 -11.08 -2.18 -1.01
N ILE A 86 -11.11 -1.31 -2.03
CA ILE A 86 -11.13 0.14 -1.84
C ILE A 86 -12.42 0.56 -1.11
N GLN A 87 -13.57 0.02 -1.52
CA GLN A 87 -14.86 0.30 -0.87
C GLN A 87 -14.88 -0.14 0.59
N GLU A 88 -14.38 -1.33 0.89
CA GLU A 88 -14.29 -1.83 2.26
C GLU A 88 -13.40 -0.97 3.15
N ARG A 89 -12.27 -0.48 2.62
CA ARG A 89 -11.40 0.44 3.35
C ARG A 89 -12.10 1.76 3.64
N ILE A 90 -12.79 2.34 2.64
CA ILE A 90 -13.55 3.58 2.81
C ILE A 90 -14.62 3.39 3.90
N ALA A 91 -15.34 2.27 3.88
CA ALA A 91 -16.35 1.95 4.89
C ALA A 91 -15.74 1.84 6.29
N ARG A 92 -14.61 1.13 6.44
CA ARG A 92 -13.90 1.03 7.72
C ARG A 92 -13.38 2.38 8.21
N GLN A 93 -12.87 3.22 7.31
CA GLN A 93 -12.41 4.56 7.65
C GLN A 93 -13.57 5.43 8.14
N ALA A 94 -14.71 5.40 7.46
CA ALA A 94 -15.91 6.13 7.88
C ALA A 94 -16.41 5.67 9.27
N GLN A 95 -16.42 4.36 9.51
CA GLN A 95 -16.78 3.80 10.82
C GLN A 95 -15.81 4.22 11.92
N ALA A 96 -14.51 4.19 11.65
CA ALA A 96 -13.49 4.61 12.61
C ALA A 96 -13.65 6.10 13.00
N VAL A 97 -13.92 6.97 12.02
CA VAL A 97 -14.19 8.40 12.29
C VAL A 97 -15.47 8.57 13.13
N ALA A 98 -16.53 7.82 12.83
CA ALA A 98 -17.76 7.87 13.61
C ALA A 98 -17.56 7.40 15.05
N ASN A 99 -16.79 6.34 15.26
CA ASN A 99 -16.45 5.82 16.59
C ASN A 99 -15.56 6.79 17.36
N ALA A 100 -14.56 7.40 16.71
CA ALA A 100 -13.72 8.43 17.33
C ALA A 100 -14.56 9.63 17.80
N LYS A 101 -15.47 10.12 16.95
CA LYS A 101 -16.37 11.22 17.31
C LYS A 101 -17.33 10.88 18.46
N ARG A 102 -17.73 9.62 18.62
CA ARG A 102 -18.52 9.16 19.77
C ARG A 102 -17.66 9.15 21.02
N LEU A 103 -16.46 8.56 20.94
CA LEU A 103 -15.52 8.51 22.06
C LEU A 103 -15.12 9.90 22.56
N GLU A 104 -14.92 10.87 21.67
CA GLU A 104 -14.63 12.28 22.04
C GLU A 104 -15.78 12.94 22.80
N LYS A 105 -17.03 12.58 22.51
CA LYS A 105 -18.20 13.08 23.25
C LYS A 105 -18.34 12.41 24.61
N ASP A 106 -18.11 11.11 24.66
CA ASP A 106 -18.29 10.29 25.86
C ASP A 106 -17.15 10.51 26.87
N MET A 107 -15.90 10.57 26.39
CA MET A 107 -14.72 10.84 27.21
C MET A 107 -14.40 12.32 27.30
N GLY A 108 -15.35 13.14 27.76
CA GLY A 108 -15.16 14.57 27.95
C GLY A 108 -13.79 14.91 28.58
N LYS A 109 -12.82 15.27 27.74
CA LYS A 109 -11.45 15.69 28.06
C LYS A 109 -10.90 15.11 29.37
N GLU A 110 -10.66 13.79 29.44
CA GLU A 110 -9.68 13.30 30.41
C GLU A 110 -8.29 13.75 29.92
N VAL A 111 -7.90 14.95 30.33
CA VAL A 111 -6.56 15.51 30.08
C VAL A 111 -5.59 14.66 30.87
N ILE A 112 -4.80 13.83 30.19
CA ILE A 112 -3.60 13.25 30.79
C ILE A 112 -2.76 14.44 31.23
N PRO A 113 -2.52 14.65 32.55
CA PRO A 113 -1.74 15.79 32.99
C PRO A 113 -0.36 15.64 32.36
N ALA A 114 0.01 16.59 31.51
CA ALA A 114 1.36 16.65 30.95
C ALA A 114 2.33 16.75 32.12
N SER A 115 3.08 15.68 32.37
CA SER A 115 4.12 15.68 33.41
C SER A 115 5.18 16.71 33.01
N THR A 116 5.56 17.56 33.96
CA THR A 116 6.61 18.58 33.78
C THR A 116 7.97 17.97 33.42
N ASP A 117 8.19 16.69 33.73
CA ASP A 117 9.44 15.98 33.44
C ASP A 117 9.44 15.39 32.01
N PRO A 118 10.42 15.73 31.16
CA PRO A 118 10.50 15.23 29.78
C PRO A 118 10.80 13.72 29.67
N HIS A 119 11.20 13.08 30.78
CA HIS A 119 11.45 11.64 30.86
C HIS A 119 10.36 10.87 31.62
N ALA A 120 9.33 11.54 32.13
CA ALA A 120 8.25 10.87 32.83
C ALA A 120 7.28 10.22 31.83
N PHE A 121 7.05 8.93 32.02
CA PHE A 121 6.02 8.21 31.29
C PHE A 121 4.62 8.65 31.78
N PRO A 122 3.61 8.75 30.90
CA PRO A 122 2.27 9.10 31.31
C PRO A 122 1.72 8.06 32.30
N LYS A 123 1.31 8.52 33.48
CA LYS A 123 0.69 7.66 34.49
C LYS A 123 -0.79 7.51 34.14
N LEU A 124 -1.14 6.38 33.53
CA LEU A 124 -2.52 6.01 33.25
C LEU A 124 -3.18 5.55 34.56
N GLY A 125 -4.18 6.28 35.04
CA GLY A 125 -4.78 6.07 36.37
C GLY A 125 -5.50 4.73 36.57
N ASN A 126 -5.82 4.00 35.49
CA ASN A 126 -6.87 2.98 35.51
C ASN A 126 -6.47 1.64 34.87
N TYR A 127 -5.18 1.34 34.68
CA TYR A 127 -4.77 -0.01 34.23
C TYR A 127 -4.90 -0.99 35.40
N SER A 128 -6.09 -1.57 35.58
CA SER A 128 -6.26 -2.77 36.39
C SER A 128 -5.53 -3.90 35.68
N SER A 129 -4.46 -4.42 36.27
CA SER A 129 -3.81 -5.65 35.83
C SER A 129 -4.77 -6.81 36.07
N ASN A 130 -5.75 -7.02 35.18
CA ASN A 130 -6.52 -8.25 35.20
C ASN A 130 -5.61 -9.38 34.65
N PRO A 131 -5.12 -10.31 35.49
CA PRO A 131 -4.12 -11.30 35.07
C PRO A 131 -4.69 -12.41 34.19
N GLN A 132 -5.99 -12.39 33.87
CA GLN A 132 -6.67 -13.51 33.19
C GLN A 132 -6.53 -13.50 31.66
N ILE A 133 -6.01 -12.43 31.04
CA ILE A 133 -5.74 -12.38 29.60
C ILE A 133 -4.33 -12.93 29.34
N GLY A 134 -4.13 -14.21 29.65
CA GLY A 134 -2.83 -14.87 29.49
C GLY A 134 -2.85 -16.39 29.63
N SER A 135 -3.99 -17.00 29.96
CA SER A 135 -4.10 -18.45 30.08
C SER A 135 -5.44 -18.94 29.53
N GLN A 136 -5.64 -18.78 28.22
CA GLN A 136 -6.45 -19.77 27.50
C GLN A 136 -5.48 -20.93 27.21
N PRO A 137 -5.50 -22.05 27.95
CA PRO A 137 -4.74 -23.21 27.53
C PRO A 137 -5.25 -23.63 26.14
N LEU A 138 -4.33 -24.07 25.29
CA LEU A 138 -4.65 -24.66 23.99
C LEU A 138 -5.75 -25.70 24.23
N ARG A 139 -6.89 -25.50 23.55
CA ARG A 139 -8.02 -26.40 23.64
C ARG A 139 -7.62 -27.72 23.00
N ASP A 140 -7.12 -28.63 23.82
CA ASP A 140 -6.96 -30.03 23.45
C ASP A 140 -8.36 -30.52 23.06
N LYS A 141 -8.48 -30.81 21.77
CA LYS A 141 -9.43 -31.82 21.30
C LYS A 141 -9.01 -33.14 21.94
N ASP A 142 -9.97 -34.02 22.21
CA ASP A 142 -9.86 -35.36 22.82
C ASP A 142 -10.53 -35.30 24.23
N GLU A 143 -11.59 -36.02 24.58
CA GLU A 143 -12.26 -37.18 24.01
C GLU A 143 -13.71 -37.21 24.50
N ASN A 144 -14.61 -37.57 23.60
CA ASN A 144 -15.89 -38.17 23.93
C ASN A 144 -15.59 -39.61 24.38
N SER A 145 -15.56 -39.90 25.68
CA SER A 145 -15.55 -41.27 26.20
C SER A 145 -16.15 -41.25 27.61
N SER A 146 -17.48 -41.37 27.70
CA SER A 146 -18.15 -42.58 28.21
C SER A 146 -17.78 -42.91 29.65
N LEU A 147 -18.60 -42.46 30.61
CA LEU A 147 -19.53 -43.30 31.40
C LEU A 147 -20.26 -42.45 32.44
#